data_AF-A0A7V4PC39-F1
#
_entry.id   AF-A0A7V4PC39-F1
#
_cell.length_a   1.000
_cell.length_b   1.000
_cell.length_c   1.000
_cell.angle_alpha   90.00
_cell.angle_beta   90.00
_cell.angle_gamma   90.00
#
_symmetry.space_group_name_H-M   'P 1'
#
loop_
_entity.id
_entity.type
_entity.pdbx_description
1 polymer ?
#
loop_
_entity_poly.entity_id
_entity_poly.type
_entity_poly.pdbx_seq_one_letter_code
_entity_poly.pdbx_strand_id
1 'polypeptide(L)'
;MLRTSSPILKPIREKVEAGERLSFDDGLLLERPDVPLPELGELANLVRERLHGNSAYYNINTHLNPTNVCVYRCTFCAFRSNLRASKGYVMSDAEILARGAEAHEAGCTEMHIVGGLHHQKEYDWYLGIIRMLHEAFPELHLKAWTPVEIDWFCRLSGKSVRGVLEDMVEAGLGSLPGGGAEIFHPEVRNQICEHKADARRWFEVHRTAHALGLRSNCTMLYGHIE
;
A
#
# COMPACT_ATOMS: atom_id res chain seq x y z
N MET A 1 -13.14 38.59 1.43
CA MET A 1 -13.01 38.18 2.84
C MET A 1 -11.53 38.36 3.19
N LEU A 2 -11.18 39.27 4.10
CA LEU A 2 -9.79 39.42 4.55
C LEU A 2 -9.45 38.17 5.36
N ARG A 3 -8.74 37.21 4.75
CA ARG A 3 -8.24 36.02 5.46
C ARG A 3 -7.00 36.47 6.22
N THR A 4 -7.12 36.62 7.53
CA THR A 4 -5.96 36.88 8.39
C THR A 4 -5.24 35.56 8.60
N SER A 5 -4.02 35.46 8.10
CA SER A 5 -3.17 34.30 8.37
C SER A 5 -2.47 34.47 9.69
N SER A 6 -2.37 33.39 10.46
CA SER A 6 -1.45 33.37 11.58
C SER A 6 -0.03 33.65 11.08
N PRO A 7 0.80 34.42 11.82
CA PRO A 7 2.15 34.75 11.37
C PRO A 7 3.00 33.52 11.03
N ILE A 8 2.78 32.40 11.73
CA ILE A 8 3.50 31.13 11.52
C ILE A 8 3.15 30.47 10.18
N LEU A 9 1.91 30.60 9.70
CA LEU A 9 1.46 29.99 8.43
C LEU A 9 1.54 30.94 7.23
N LYS A 10 1.78 32.23 7.44
CA LYS A 10 1.83 33.21 6.34
C LYS A 10 2.77 32.80 5.19
N PRO A 11 4.04 32.38 5.42
CA PRO A 11 4.92 31.96 4.33
C PRO A 11 4.42 30.69 3.60
N ILE A 12 3.79 29.77 4.34
CA ILE A 12 3.23 28.54 3.77
C ILE A 12 2.00 28.85 2.91
N ARG A 13 1.13 29.75 3.37
CA ARG A 13 -0.02 30.21 2.61
C ARG A 13 0.39 30.83 1.28
N GLU A 14 1.37 31.74 1.29
CA GLU A 14 1.87 32.38 0.07
C GLU A 14 2.32 31.33 -0.96
N LYS A 15 3.08 30.31 -0.54
CA LYS A 15 3.47 29.17 -1.39
C LYS A 15 2.26 28.38 -1.91
N VAL A 16 1.32 28.03 -1.04
CA VAL A 16 0.12 27.26 -1.40
C VAL A 16 -0.75 28.01 -2.43
N GLU A 17 -0.96 29.31 -2.21
CA GLU A 17 -1.72 30.18 -3.10
C GLU A 17 -1.02 30.33 -4.45
N ALA A 18 0.32 30.47 -4.46
CA ALA A 18 1.14 30.48 -5.66
C ALA A 18 1.28 29.11 -6.36
N GLY A 19 0.85 28.02 -5.72
CA GLY A 19 0.99 26.66 -6.27
C GLY A 19 2.42 26.11 -6.20
N GLU A 20 3.23 26.64 -5.30
CA GLU A 20 4.61 26.24 -5.08
C GLU A 20 4.71 24.99 -4.20
N ARG A 21 5.74 24.18 -4.43
CA ARG A 21 6.02 22.98 -3.64
C ARG A 21 6.57 23.38 -2.27
N LEU A 22 5.96 22.86 -1.20
CA LEU A 22 6.48 23.00 0.16
C LEU A 22 7.80 22.23 0.34
N SER A 23 8.70 22.80 1.13
CA SER A 23 9.97 22.18 1.52
C SER A 23 9.77 21.16 2.65
N PHE A 24 10.85 20.44 2.98
CA PHE A 24 10.87 19.57 4.15
C PHE A 24 10.67 20.37 5.46
N ASP A 25 11.31 21.53 5.59
CA ASP A 25 11.19 22.39 6.78
C ASP A 25 9.78 22.98 6.93
N ASP A 26 9.10 23.28 5.82
CA ASP A 26 7.69 23.68 5.86
C ASP A 26 6.85 22.55 6.47
N GLY A 27 7.11 21.29 6.07
CA GLY A 27 6.44 20.11 6.64
C GLY A 27 6.70 19.94 8.14
N LEU A 28 7.95 20.10 8.59
CA LEU A 28 8.28 20.07 10.02
C LEU A 28 7.58 21.19 10.80
N LEU A 29 7.46 22.38 10.21
CA LEU A 29 6.70 23.48 10.82
C LEU A 29 5.23 23.10 10.98
N LEU A 30 4.61 22.48 9.97
CA LEU A 30 3.20 22.09 9.98
C LEU A 30 2.85 21.04 11.05
N GLU A 31 3.81 20.19 11.43
CA GLU A 31 3.64 19.18 12.48
C GLU A 31 3.74 19.76 13.90
N ARG A 32 4.07 21.05 14.06
CA ARG A 32 4.22 21.65 15.39
C ARG A 32 2.87 21.82 16.11
N PRO A 33 2.81 21.60 17.44
CA PRO A 33 1.58 21.73 18.21
C PRO A 33 0.93 23.12 18.20
N ASP A 34 1.70 24.17 17.93
CA ASP A 34 1.24 25.56 17.90
C ASP A 34 0.66 25.99 16.53
N VAL A 35 0.63 25.09 15.54
CA VAL A 35 -0.01 25.33 14.25
C VAL A 35 -1.54 25.31 14.38
N PRO A 36 -2.26 26.37 13.97
CA PRO A 36 -3.72 26.38 14.05
C PRO A 36 -4.35 25.39 13.06
N LEU A 37 -4.87 24.27 13.58
CA LEU A 37 -5.51 23.22 12.77
C LEU A 37 -6.61 23.74 11.82
N PRO A 38 -7.50 24.69 12.20
CA PRO A 38 -8.50 25.22 11.26
C PRO A 38 -7.89 25.93 10.06
N GLU A 39 -6.78 26.65 10.25
CA GLU A 39 -6.10 27.35 9.15
C GLU A 39 -5.34 26.37 8.26
N LEU A 40 -4.70 25.34 8.84
CA LEU A 40 -4.11 24.25 8.07
C LEU A 40 -5.16 23.50 7.24
N GLY A 41 -6.32 23.21 7.83
CA GLY A 41 -7.45 22.59 7.14
C GLY A 41 -7.97 23.43 5.97
N GLU A 42 -8.01 24.76 6.12
CA GLU A 42 -8.38 25.69 5.04
C GLU A 42 -7.39 25.62 3.86
N LEU A 43 -6.08 25.65 4.15
CA LEU A 43 -5.03 25.56 3.12
C LEU A 43 -5.07 24.20 2.41
N ALA A 44 -5.25 23.11 3.17
CA ALA A 44 -5.40 21.77 2.61
C ALA A 44 -6.66 21.67 1.71
N ASN A 45 -7.79 22.25 2.15
CA ASN A 45 -9.01 22.26 1.37
C ASN A 45 -8.85 23.06 0.06
N LEU A 46 -8.14 24.20 0.10
CA LEU A 46 -7.84 24.99 -1.09
C LEU A 46 -7.09 24.17 -2.14
N VAL A 47 -6.07 23.40 -1.74
CA VAL A 47 -5.34 22.51 -2.66
C VAL A 47 -6.23 21.38 -3.17
N ARG A 48 -7.02 20.75 -2.30
CA ARG A 48 -7.96 19.68 -2.65
C ARG A 48 -9.02 20.14 -3.66
N GLU A 49 -9.64 21.31 -3.45
CA GLU A 49 -10.64 21.88 -4.37
C GLU A 49 -10.01 22.29 -5.70
N ARG A 50 -8.79 22.83 -5.68
CA ARG A 50 -8.05 23.14 -6.91
C ARG A 50 -7.82 21.91 -7.78
N LEU A 51 -7.53 20.75 -7.18
CA LEU A 51 -7.25 19.51 -7.89
C LEU A 51 -8.50 18.69 -8.24
N HIS A 52 -9.55 18.75 -7.42
CA HIS A 52 -10.67 17.81 -7.49
C HIS A 52 -12.07 18.47 -7.48
N GLY A 53 -12.13 19.79 -7.35
CA GLY A 53 -13.38 20.51 -7.07
C GLY A 53 -14.09 19.93 -5.84
N ASN A 54 -15.41 19.78 -5.94
CA ASN A 54 -16.24 19.19 -4.90
C ASN A 54 -16.45 17.66 -5.06
N SER A 55 -15.58 16.97 -5.81
CA SER A 55 -15.72 15.52 -6.05
C SER A 55 -15.13 14.71 -4.89
N ALA A 56 -15.74 13.58 -4.57
CA ALA A 56 -15.17 12.55 -3.70
C ALA A 56 -15.18 11.20 -4.43
N TYR A 57 -14.02 10.54 -4.53
CA TYR A 57 -13.87 9.31 -5.29
C TYR A 57 -13.98 8.08 -4.39
N TYR A 58 -14.68 7.06 -4.86
CA TYR A 58 -14.77 5.74 -4.26
C TYR A 58 -14.87 4.69 -5.36
N ASN A 59 -14.58 3.44 -5.04
CA ASN A 59 -14.86 2.29 -5.89
C ASN A 59 -15.47 1.16 -5.06
N ILE A 60 -15.97 0.13 -5.75
CA ILE A 60 -16.45 -1.10 -5.11
C ILE A 60 -15.34 -2.13 -5.27
N ASN A 61 -14.69 -2.46 -4.15
CA ASN A 61 -13.60 -3.42 -4.09
C ASN A 61 -13.81 -4.39 -2.93
N THR A 62 -13.08 -5.51 -2.98
CA THR A 62 -13.02 -6.46 -1.87
C THR A 62 -11.57 -6.85 -1.56
N HIS A 63 -11.36 -7.48 -0.41
CA HIS A 63 -10.06 -7.99 0.02
C HIS A 63 -10.01 -9.52 -0.10
N LEU A 64 -8.86 -10.01 -0.55
CA LEU A 64 -8.51 -11.42 -0.46
C LEU A 64 -7.21 -11.54 0.33
N ASN A 65 -7.24 -12.33 1.39
CA ASN A 65 -6.05 -12.66 2.18
C ASN A 65 -5.83 -14.17 2.16
N PRO A 66 -5.05 -14.72 1.20
CA PRO A 66 -4.92 -16.17 0.99
C PRO A 66 -4.34 -16.93 2.19
N THR A 67 -3.61 -16.26 3.06
CA THR A 67 -3.10 -16.81 4.31
C THR A 67 -2.80 -15.68 5.29
N ASN A 68 -2.90 -15.97 6.58
CA ASN A 68 -2.39 -15.10 7.64
C ASN A 68 -1.09 -15.62 8.28
N VAL A 69 -0.55 -16.75 7.80
CA VAL A 69 0.75 -17.27 8.26
C VAL A 69 1.87 -16.42 7.68
N CYS A 70 2.72 -15.86 8.53
CA CYS A 70 3.75 -14.92 8.10
C CYS A 70 5.07 -15.15 8.83
N VAL A 71 6.19 -15.13 8.08
CA VAL A 71 7.55 -15.17 8.66
C VAL A 71 7.90 -13.94 9.47
N TYR A 72 7.37 -12.77 9.09
CA TYR A 72 7.68 -11.51 9.75
C TYR A 72 6.85 -11.30 11.01
N ARG A 73 7.44 -10.58 11.97
CA ARG A 73 6.92 -10.38 13.32
C ARG A 73 6.76 -8.90 13.66
N CYS A 74 6.03 -8.18 12.82
CA CYS A 74 5.75 -6.76 13.07
C CYS A 74 4.95 -6.60 14.37
N THR A 75 5.37 -5.65 15.21
CA THR A 75 4.81 -5.42 16.56
C THR A 75 3.37 -4.92 16.51
N PHE A 76 3.01 -4.20 15.44
CA PHE A 76 1.68 -3.62 15.20
C PHE A 76 0.71 -4.53 14.42
N CYS A 77 1.17 -5.68 13.91
CA CYS A 77 0.35 -6.52 13.03
C CYS A 77 -0.46 -7.55 13.81
N ALA A 78 -1.75 -7.30 13.99
CA ALA A 78 -2.69 -8.25 14.60
C ALA A 78 -3.04 -9.44 13.68
N PHE A 79 -2.96 -9.23 12.36
CA PHE A 79 -3.35 -10.21 11.35
C PHE A 79 -2.46 -11.47 11.37
N ARG A 80 -1.14 -11.32 11.59
CA ARG A 80 -0.20 -12.44 11.46
C ARG A 80 -0.49 -13.59 12.43
N SER A 81 -0.20 -14.80 11.95
CA SER A 81 -0.21 -16.04 12.70
C SER A 81 1.10 -16.81 12.51
N ASN A 82 1.46 -17.64 13.50
CA ASN A 82 2.52 -18.63 13.33
C ASN A 82 1.93 -19.85 12.59
N LEU A 83 2.77 -20.58 11.84
CA LEU A 83 2.34 -21.73 11.03
C LEU A 83 1.46 -22.75 11.76
N ARG A 84 1.74 -23.01 13.04
CA ARG A 84 1.03 -24.01 13.86
C ARG A 84 0.05 -23.42 14.88
N ALA A 85 -0.18 -22.10 14.83
CA ALA A 85 -1.14 -21.49 15.73
C ALA A 85 -2.57 -21.77 15.26
N SER A 86 -3.49 -21.96 16.20
CA SER A 86 -4.90 -22.29 15.91
C SER A 86 -5.62 -21.27 15.03
N LYS A 87 -5.22 -19.99 15.11
CA LYS A 87 -5.75 -18.92 14.25
C LYS A 87 -5.12 -18.88 12.85
N GLY A 88 -4.11 -19.70 12.58
CA GLY A 88 -3.40 -19.77 11.31
C GLY A 88 -4.24 -20.46 10.24
N TYR A 89 -4.30 -19.90 9.05
CA TYR A 89 -5.00 -20.50 7.92
C TYR A 89 -4.25 -20.32 6.60
N VAL A 90 -4.54 -21.21 5.65
CA VAL A 90 -4.13 -21.14 4.26
C VAL A 90 -5.34 -21.53 3.43
N MET A 91 -5.81 -20.63 2.60
CA MET A 91 -6.94 -20.89 1.71
C MET A 91 -6.54 -21.89 0.63
N SER A 92 -7.46 -22.78 0.31
CA SER A 92 -7.44 -23.62 -0.88
C SER A 92 -7.83 -22.82 -2.13
N ASP A 93 -7.49 -23.36 -3.30
CA ASP A 93 -7.85 -22.78 -4.60
C ASP A 93 -9.37 -22.59 -4.73
N ALA A 94 -10.16 -23.53 -4.22
CA ALA A 94 -11.62 -23.44 -4.21
C ALA A 94 -12.14 -22.29 -3.34
N GLU A 95 -11.54 -22.05 -2.16
CA GLU A 95 -11.90 -20.91 -1.30
C GLU A 95 -11.49 -19.57 -1.92
N ILE A 96 -10.36 -19.53 -2.63
CA ILE A 96 -9.89 -18.34 -3.35
C ILE A 96 -10.83 -18.00 -4.51
N LEU A 97 -11.19 -19.00 -5.32
CA LEU A 97 -12.15 -18.84 -6.42
C LEU A 97 -13.54 -18.47 -5.90
N ALA A 98 -13.99 -19.04 -4.79
CA ALA A 98 -15.26 -18.67 -4.16
C ALA A 98 -15.25 -17.18 -3.77
N ARG A 99 -14.15 -16.67 -3.21
CA ARG A 99 -14.01 -15.24 -2.89
C ARG A 99 -14.03 -14.36 -4.15
N GLY A 100 -13.43 -14.83 -5.25
CA GLY A 100 -13.50 -14.17 -6.55
C GLY A 100 -14.92 -14.10 -7.10
N ALA A 101 -15.67 -15.21 -7.01
CA ALA A 101 -17.06 -15.28 -7.44
C ALA A 101 -17.94 -14.32 -6.62
N GLU A 102 -17.83 -14.34 -5.29
CA GLU A 102 -18.52 -13.40 -4.40
C GLU A 102 -18.24 -11.94 -4.81
N ALA A 103 -16.99 -11.60 -5.13
CA ALA A 103 -16.60 -10.26 -5.54
C ALA A 103 -17.26 -9.85 -6.87
N HIS A 104 -17.21 -10.74 -7.86
CA HIS A 104 -17.78 -10.53 -9.17
C HIS A 104 -19.30 -10.38 -9.11
N GLU A 105 -19.98 -11.28 -8.39
CA GLU A 105 -21.44 -11.23 -8.18
C GLU A 105 -21.88 -9.97 -7.42
N ALA A 106 -21.06 -9.46 -6.50
CA ALA A 106 -21.30 -8.20 -5.80
C ALA A 106 -21.02 -6.94 -6.66
N GLY A 107 -20.58 -7.09 -7.92
CA GLY A 107 -20.26 -5.97 -8.80
C GLY A 107 -18.97 -5.24 -8.43
N CYS A 108 -18.03 -5.91 -7.75
CA CYS A 108 -16.71 -5.32 -7.48
C CYS A 108 -15.97 -5.10 -8.80
N THR A 109 -15.22 -4.01 -8.89
CA THR A 109 -14.36 -3.71 -10.04
C THR A 109 -12.89 -4.03 -9.77
N GLU A 110 -12.52 -4.24 -8.51
CA GLU A 110 -11.14 -4.44 -8.06
C GLU A 110 -11.09 -5.43 -6.88
N MET A 111 -10.09 -6.31 -6.87
CA MET A 111 -9.78 -7.17 -5.73
C MET A 111 -8.39 -6.83 -5.18
N HIS A 112 -8.31 -6.52 -3.90
CA HIS A 112 -7.08 -6.18 -3.18
C HIS A 112 -6.52 -7.44 -2.54
N ILE A 113 -5.39 -7.92 -3.05
CA ILE A 113 -4.78 -9.18 -2.63
C ILE A 113 -3.48 -8.89 -1.88
N VAL A 114 -3.51 -9.14 -0.58
CA VAL A 114 -2.36 -9.01 0.34
C VAL A 114 -2.42 -10.16 1.33
N GLY A 115 -1.32 -10.53 1.98
CA GLY A 115 -1.38 -11.69 2.89
C GLY A 115 -0.13 -11.88 3.72
N GLY A 116 -0.11 -13.01 4.43
CA GLY A 116 1.08 -13.47 5.12
C GLY A 116 2.13 -14.03 4.16
N LEU A 117 3.39 -13.94 4.58
CA LEU A 117 4.54 -14.52 3.89
C LEU A 117 4.78 -15.94 4.39
N HIS A 118 4.09 -16.91 3.79
CA HIS A 118 4.10 -18.31 4.21
C HIS A 118 5.36 -19.03 3.73
N HIS A 119 6.24 -19.44 4.65
CA HIS A 119 7.56 -20.02 4.33
C HIS A 119 7.57 -21.47 3.82
N GLN A 120 6.44 -22.18 3.83
CA GLN A 120 6.30 -23.50 3.18
C GLN A 120 5.55 -23.42 1.84
N LYS A 121 5.23 -22.22 1.37
CA LYS A 121 4.61 -22.03 0.05
C LYS A 121 5.68 -21.52 -0.89
N GLU A 122 5.81 -22.21 -2.01
CA GLU A 122 6.69 -21.83 -3.10
C GLU A 122 6.17 -20.59 -3.82
N TYR A 123 7.04 -19.94 -4.58
CA TYR A 123 6.69 -18.77 -5.38
C TYR A 123 5.49 -19.03 -6.31
N ASP A 124 5.44 -20.19 -6.95
CA ASP A 124 4.39 -20.58 -7.90
C ASP A 124 2.99 -20.61 -7.27
N TRP A 125 2.89 -20.80 -5.95
CA TRP A 125 1.60 -20.71 -5.27
C TRP A 125 1.05 -19.28 -5.31
N TYR A 126 1.88 -18.27 -5.05
CA TYR A 126 1.46 -16.87 -5.10
C TYR A 126 1.19 -16.40 -6.53
N LEU A 127 2.02 -16.81 -7.49
CA LEU A 127 1.81 -16.52 -8.91
C LEU A 127 0.52 -17.17 -9.42
N GLY A 128 0.28 -18.43 -9.01
CA GLY A 128 -0.92 -19.19 -9.37
C GLY A 128 -2.21 -18.54 -8.87
N ILE A 129 -2.20 -17.87 -7.71
CA ILE A 129 -3.37 -17.13 -7.21
C ILE A 129 -3.78 -16.02 -8.18
N ILE A 130 -2.81 -15.23 -8.66
CA ILE A 130 -3.09 -14.14 -9.62
C ILE A 130 -3.62 -14.73 -10.93
N ARG A 131 -2.94 -15.75 -11.46
CA ARG A 131 -3.32 -16.42 -12.71
C ARG A 131 -4.74 -16.99 -12.64
N MET A 132 -5.03 -17.75 -11.60
CA MET A 132 -6.32 -18.41 -11.40
C MET A 132 -7.47 -17.40 -11.28
N LEU A 133 -7.28 -16.32 -10.52
CA LEU A 133 -8.30 -15.27 -10.39
C LEU A 133 -8.49 -14.49 -11.69
N HIS A 134 -7.41 -14.20 -12.41
CA HIS A 134 -7.49 -13.47 -13.68
C HIS A 134 -8.19 -14.30 -14.77
N GLU A 135 -7.88 -15.60 -14.86
CA GLU A 135 -8.51 -16.52 -15.81
C GLU A 135 -10.01 -16.72 -15.51
N ALA A 136 -10.37 -16.85 -14.23
CA ALA A 136 -11.76 -17.06 -13.83
C ALA A 136 -12.61 -15.77 -13.87
N PHE A 137 -12.00 -14.62 -13.57
CA PHE A 137 -12.70 -13.34 -13.42
C PHE A 137 -11.91 -12.19 -14.11
N PRO A 138 -11.78 -12.21 -15.45
CA PRO A 138 -10.92 -11.28 -16.19
C PRO A 138 -11.36 -9.80 -16.07
N GLU A 139 -12.61 -9.55 -15.66
CA GLU A 139 -13.16 -8.21 -15.44
C GLU A 139 -12.73 -7.60 -14.09
N LEU A 140 -12.26 -8.42 -13.13
CA LEU A 140 -11.77 -7.93 -11.85
C LEU A 140 -10.33 -7.42 -11.98
N HIS A 141 -10.12 -6.14 -11.67
CA HIS A 141 -8.77 -5.58 -11.57
C HIS A 141 -8.04 -6.17 -10.35
N LEU A 142 -6.97 -6.92 -10.58
CA LEU A 142 -6.20 -7.51 -9.50
C LEU A 142 -5.16 -6.51 -8.97
N LYS A 143 -5.41 -5.99 -7.77
CA LYS A 143 -4.47 -5.13 -7.04
C LYS A 143 -3.67 -5.96 -6.03
N ALA A 144 -2.47 -6.37 -6.43
CA ALA A 144 -1.56 -7.21 -5.65
C ALA A 144 -0.10 -6.88 -6.03
N TRP A 145 0.93 -7.42 -5.41
CA TRP A 145 1.08 -7.57 -3.98
C TRP A 145 1.80 -6.31 -3.45
N THR A 146 1.97 -6.12 -2.15
CA THR A 146 2.80 -5.00 -1.67
C THR A 146 4.29 -5.25 -2.00
N PRO A 147 5.15 -4.23 -1.94
CA PRO A 147 6.59 -4.44 -2.09
C PRO A 147 7.22 -5.43 -1.09
N VAL A 148 6.58 -5.66 0.06
CA VAL A 148 7.05 -6.62 1.06
C VAL A 148 6.88 -8.05 0.53
N GLU A 149 5.74 -8.35 -0.08
CA GLU A 149 5.52 -9.64 -0.74
C GLU A 149 6.38 -9.80 -1.98
N ILE A 150 6.52 -8.76 -2.82
CA ILE A 150 7.39 -8.84 -4.01
C ILE A 150 8.86 -9.11 -3.61
N ASP A 151 9.37 -8.47 -2.55
CA ASP A 151 10.72 -8.80 -2.04
C ASP A 151 10.83 -10.25 -1.56
N TRP A 152 9.79 -10.75 -0.87
CA TRP A 152 9.72 -12.14 -0.44
C TRP A 152 9.74 -13.11 -1.63
N PHE A 153 9.02 -12.79 -2.71
CA PHE A 153 9.00 -13.60 -3.93
C PHE A 153 10.34 -13.63 -4.65
N CYS A 154 11.09 -12.52 -4.65
CA CYS A 154 12.48 -12.53 -5.13
C CYS A 154 13.34 -13.51 -4.33
N ARG A 155 13.15 -13.61 -3.01
CA ARG A 155 13.89 -14.56 -2.16
C ARG A 155 13.50 -16.00 -2.43
N LEU A 156 12.22 -16.28 -2.63
CA LEU A 156 11.72 -17.64 -2.94
C LEU A 156 12.17 -18.11 -4.32
N SER A 157 12.07 -17.25 -5.34
CA SER A 157 12.32 -17.62 -6.74
C SER A 157 13.78 -17.44 -7.20
N GLY A 158 14.56 -16.64 -6.48
CA GLY A 158 15.88 -16.18 -6.93
C GLY A 158 15.84 -15.15 -8.07
N LYS A 159 14.64 -14.74 -8.53
CA LYS A 159 14.47 -13.75 -9.61
C LYS A 159 14.72 -12.32 -9.11
N SER A 160 15.04 -11.43 -10.05
CA SER A 160 15.07 -9.99 -9.80
C SER A 160 13.65 -9.44 -9.56
N VAL A 161 13.54 -8.23 -9.00
CA VAL A 161 12.25 -7.52 -8.84
C VAL A 161 11.52 -7.41 -10.18
N ARG A 162 12.26 -7.06 -11.24
CA ARG A 162 11.73 -6.98 -12.59
C ARG A 162 11.18 -8.32 -13.06
N GLY A 163 11.94 -9.41 -12.90
CA GLY A 163 11.50 -10.74 -13.32
C GLY A 163 10.25 -11.21 -12.59
N VAL A 164 10.16 -10.97 -11.26
CA VAL A 164 8.94 -11.28 -10.49
C VAL A 164 7.75 -10.46 -10.98
N LEU A 165 7.92 -9.16 -11.21
CA LEU A 165 6.83 -8.31 -11.67
C LEU A 165 6.39 -8.64 -13.11
N GLU A 166 7.33 -9.00 -13.99
CA GLU A 166 7.02 -9.46 -15.35
C GLU A 166 6.19 -10.75 -15.33
N ASP A 167 6.56 -11.75 -14.51
CA ASP A 167 5.74 -12.95 -14.33
C ASP A 167 4.34 -12.61 -13.82
N MET A 168 4.24 -11.70 -12.82
CA MET A 168 2.98 -11.33 -12.21
C MET A 168 2.07 -10.58 -13.19
N VAL A 169 2.63 -9.69 -14.01
CA VAL A 169 1.88 -9.02 -15.09
C VAL A 169 1.39 -10.03 -16.12
N GLU A 170 2.24 -10.98 -16.53
CA GLU A 170 1.83 -12.06 -17.43
C GLU A 170 0.70 -12.91 -16.84
N ALA A 171 0.71 -13.12 -15.52
CA ALA A 171 -0.35 -13.81 -14.81
C ALA A 171 -1.64 -12.99 -14.64
N GLY A 172 -1.67 -11.71 -15.00
CA GLY A 172 -2.85 -10.84 -14.92
C GLY A 172 -2.83 -9.79 -13.80
N LEU A 173 -1.67 -9.49 -13.24
CA LEU A 173 -1.55 -8.42 -12.24
C LEU A 173 -1.85 -7.04 -12.85
N GLY A 174 -2.77 -6.30 -12.21
CA GLY A 174 -3.20 -4.99 -12.70
C GLY A 174 -2.54 -3.78 -12.03
N SER A 175 -2.27 -3.82 -10.71
CA SER A 175 -1.61 -2.70 -9.99
C SER A 175 -1.10 -3.12 -8.62
N LEU A 176 -0.24 -2.33 -7.99
CA LEU A 176 0.25 -2.61 -6.63
C LEU A 176 -0.49 -1.79 -5.56
N PRO A 177 -0.88 -2.40 -4.42
CA PRO A 177 -1.27 -1.66 -3.23
C PRO A 177 -0.06 -0.95 -2.60
N GLY A 178 -0.31 0.03 -1.71
CA GLY A 178 0.74 0.86 -1.10
C GLY A 178 1.26 0.42 0.26
N GLY A 179 0.86 -0.77 0.74
CA GLY A 179 1.21 -1.26 2.08
C GLY A 179 2.71 -1.55 2.27
N GLY A 180 3.13 -1.78 3.51
CA GLY A 180 4.50 -2.15 3.86
C GLY A 180 5.51 -1.01 3.90
N ALA A 181 5.08 0.22 3.58
CA ALA A 181 5.87 1.43 3.70
C ALA A 181 6.15 1.79 5.16
N GLU A 182 5.16 1.64 6.04
CA GLU A 182 5.23 1.98 7.47
C GLU A 182 5.81 3.39 7.69
N ILE A 183 6.92 3.52 8.42
CA ILE A 183 7.81 4.69 8.41
C ILE A 183 9.11 4.28 7.71
N PHE A 184 9.68 5.13 6.86
CA PHE A 184 10.91 4.78 6.14
C PHE A 184 12.19 4.97 6.96
N HIS A 185 12.18 5.85 7.97
CA HIS A 185 13.36 6.14 8.77
C HIS A 185 13.88 4.88 9.50
N PRO A 186 15.16 4.49 9.33
CA PRO A 186 15.68 3.22 9.87
C PRO A 186 15.49 3.06 11.38
N GLU A 187 15.66 4.13 12.15
CA GLU A 187 15.49 4.11 13.60
C GLU A 187 14.09 3.67 14.03
N VAL A 188 13.06 4.18 13.36
CA VAL A 188 11.66 3.83 13.64
C VAL A 188 11.37 2.43 13.10
N ARG A 189 11.84 2.09 11.88
CA ARG A 189 11.67 0.76 11.28
C ARG A 189 12.23 -0.36 12.15
N ASN A 190 13.41 -0.16 12.72
CA ASN A 190 14.06 -1.18 13.54
C ASN A 190 13.24 -1.49 14.81
N GLN A 191 12.45 -0.55 15.31
CA GLN A 191 11.58 -0.75 16.46
C GLN A 191 10.28 -1.49 16.11
N ILE A 192 9.78 -1.36 14.87
CA ILE A 192 8.43 -1.82 14.51
C ILE A 192 8.40 -2.99 13.51
N CYS A 193 9.42 -3.13 12.66
CA CYS A 193 9.43 -4.10 11.57
C CYS A 193 10.83 -4.46 11.03
N GLU A 194 11.76 -4.83 11.91
CA GLU A 194 13.19 -5.07 11.62
C GLU A 194 13.51 -5.97 10.40
N HIS A 195 12.69 -6.98 10.10
CA HIS A 195 13.02 -8.00 9.08
C HIS A 195 12.28 -7.85 7.73
N LYS A 196 11.42 -6.83 7.58
CA LYS A 196 10.72 -6.54 6.32
C LYS A 196 11.69 -5.95 5.28
N ALA A 197 11.24 -5.85 4.03
CA ALA A 197 11.89 -5.04 3.01
C ALA A 197 12.19 -3.62 3.55
N ASP A 198 13.42 -3.14 3.33
CA ASP A 198 13.83 -1.79 3.72
C ASP A 198 13.22 -0.73 2.77
N ALA A 199 13.38 0.56 3.11
CA ALA A 199 12.86 1.66 2.31
C ALA A 199 13.40 1.64 0.87
N ARG A 200 14.70 1.32 0.70
CA ARG A 200 15.35 1.28 -0.62
C ARG A 200 14.69 0.21 -1.50
N ARG A 201 14.46 -0.97 -0.95
CA ARG A 201 13.82 -2.10 -1.62
C ARG A 201 12.36 -1.81 -1.93
N TRP A 202 11.63 -1.19 -0.99
CA TRP A 202 10.25 -0.74 -1.21
C TRP A 202 10.17 0.23 -2.41
N PHE A 203 11.06 1.22 -2.49
CA PHE A 203 11.15 2.12 -3.64
C PHE A 203 11.58 1.42 -4.94
N GLU A 204 12.51 0.45 -4.88
CA GLU A 204 12.95 -0.31 -6.05
C GLU A 204 11.78 -1.06 -6.72
N VAL A 205 10.92 -1.71 -5.91
CA VAL A 205 9.72 -2.39 -6.40
C VAL A 205 8.77 -1.41 -7.08
N HIS A 206 8.41 -0.31 -6.42
CA HIS A 206 7.50 0.66 -7.01
C HIS A 206 8.06 1.30 -8.29
N ARG A 207 9.35 1.67 -8.31
CA ARG A 207 9.99 2.22 -9.53
C ARG A 207 9.96 1.21 -10.69
N THR A 208 10.20 -0.06 -10.39
CA THR A 208 10.19 -1.12 -11.40
C THR A 208 8.77 -1.38 -11.91
N ALA A 209 7.78 -1.41 -11.01
CA ALA A 209 6.37 -1.51 -11.37
C ALA A 209 5.95 -0.33 -12.28
N HIS A 210 6.33 0.90 -11.95
CA HIS A 210 6.04 2.08 -12.79
C HIS A 210 6.73 2.00 -14.15
N ALA A 211 7.97 1.50 -14.21
CA ALA A 211 8.68 1.26 -15.47
C ALA A 211 8.06 0.17 -16.34
N LEU A 212 7.25 -0.72 -15.75
CA LEU A 212 6.42 -1.71 -16.44
C LEU A 212 5.00 -1.20 -16.78
N GLY A 213 4.71 0.07 -16.48
CA GLY A 213 3.40 0.69 -16.76
C GLY A 213 2.34 0.47 -15.69
N LEU A 214 2.67 -0.22 -14.58
CA LEU A 214 1.74 -0.45 -13.48
C LEU A 214 1.52 0.83 -12.67
N ARG A 215 0.29 1.00 -12.16
CA ARG A 215 -0.02 2.00 -11.14
C ARG A 215 0.21 1.42 -9.74
N SER A 216 0.42 2.30 -8.78
CA SER A 216 0.53 1.91 -7.37
C SER A 216 0.17 3.04 -6.42
N ASN A 217 -0.06 2.70 -5.15
CA ASN A 217 -0.24 3.65 -4.06
C ASN A 217 0.97 3.68 -3.12
N CYS A 218 0.97 4.58 -2.14
CA CYS A 218 1.93 4.65 -1.04
C CYS A 218 1.16 4.87 0.26
N THR A 219 1.64 4.34 1.38
CA THR A 219 1.06 4.52 2.71
C THR A 219 2.10 5.09 3.66
N MET A 220 1.65 5.67 4.77
CA MET A 220 2.51 6.04 5.91
C MET A 220 1.76 5.70 7.19
N LEU A 221 2.34 4.84 8.03
CA LEU A 221 1.81 4.55 9.36
C LEU A 221 2.29 5.66 10.30
N TYR A 222 1.39 6.30 11.04
CA TYR A 222 1.72 7.40 11.96
C TYR A 222 1.07 7.21 13.34
N GLY A 223 1.52 7.94 14.37
CA GLY A 223 0.93 7.93 15.71
C GLY A 223 1.19 6.69 16.57
N HIS A 224 2.39 6.10 16.51
CA HIS A 224 2.72 4.85 17.21
C HIS A 224 4.04 4.89 18.00
N ILE A 225 4.98 5.74 17.60
CA ILE A 225 6.22 6.05 18.33
C ILE A 225 6.27 7.59 18.39
N GLU A 226 6.30 8.11 19.61
CA GLU A 226 6.46 9.54 19.94
C GLU A 226 7.87 9.78 20.49
#